data_AF-A0A7S2BQH9-F1
#
_entry.id   AF-A0A7S2BQH9-F1
#
_cell.length_a   1.000
_cell.length_b   1.000
_cell.length_c   1.000
_cell.angle_alpha   90.00
_cell.angle_beta   90.00
_cell.angle_gamma   90.00
#
_symmetry.space_group_name_H-M   'P 1'
#
loop_
_entity.id
_entity.type
_entity.pdbx_description
1 polymer ?
#
loop_
_entity_poly.entity_id
_entity_poly.type
_entity_poly.pdbx_seq_one_letter_code
_entity_poly.pdbx_strand_id
1 'polypeptide(L)'
;YWRERRRAVRQQTYSGTVASPQDTTDVQQARSAPGCTMLVAPTFSEAFKLEYSIHRLSRLLRVDVELVFRPDLDAAYLQDPRGAAAGVSKEAFLQEHLLAVPTWQPSERDLSEISFDVNEERKGLLANFDRWAKAVRPRLNNWSDCSCPMEGNARFGTSTSTIYNELEGLTQLLRYDSIPVGCCGIVLHPKWQRRAYPVTFFTLAPPDVLVSVLAALEAENATVSKRL
;
A
#
# COMPACT_ATOMS: atom_id res chain seq x y z
N TYR A 1 -16.35 3.48 37.43
CA TYR A 1 -16.80 2.16 36.95
C TYR A 1 -18.01 2.37 36.02
N TRP A 2 -17.71 2.88 34.83
CA TRP A 2 -18.40 2.76 33.53
C TRP A 2 -19.93 2.87 33.28
N ARG A 3 -20.77 3.51 34.10
CA ARG A 3 -22.15 3.88 33.66
C ARG A 3 -22.72 5.28 34.01
N GLU A 4 -21.92 6.26 34.42
CA GLU A 4 -22.44 7.61 34.79
C GLU A 4 -21.66 8.81 34.21
N ARG A 5 -21.13 8.70 32.99
CA ARG A 5 -20.46 9.81 32.28
C ARG A 5 -21.07 10.15 30.91
N ARG A 6 -22.38 9.95 30.74
CA ARG A 6 -23.16 10.44 29.59
C ARG A 6 -24.35 11.28 30.07
N ARG A 7 -24.07 12.49 30.58
CA ARG A 7 -25.03 13.60 30.76
C ARG A 7 -24.29 14.82 31.33
N ALA A 8 -23.36 15.35 30.56
CA ALA A 8 -22.85 16.72 30.72
C ALA A 8 -22.26 17.12 29.37
N VAL A 9 -22.34 18.40 29.04
CA VAL A 9 -22.00 19.00 27.73
C VAL A 9 -23.15 18.93 26.70
N ARG A 10 -24.28 19.54 27.06
CA ARG A 10 -25.11 20.29 26.10
C ARG A 10 -25.43 21.62 26.76
N GLN A 11 -25.27 22.70 25.99
CA GLN A 11 -25.41 24.12 26.35
C GLN A 11 -24.13 24.80 26.87
N GLN A 12 -23.28 25.18 25.92
CA GLN A 12 -22.53 26.42 26.04
C GLN A 12 -22.66 27.16 24.70
N THR A 13 -23.35 28.28 24.74
CA THR A 13 -23.55 29.22 23.64
C THR A 13 -22.22 29.85 23.23
N TYR A 14 -21.85 29.73 21.96
CA TYR A 14 -20.75 30.48 21.36
C TYR A 14 -21.32 31.53 20.41
N SER A 15 -21.35 32.78 20.87
CA SER A 15 -21.34 33.97 20.02
C SER A 15 -19.88 34.28 19.72
N GLY A 16 -19.42 33.95 18.51
CA GLY A 16 -18.05 34.20 18.06
C GLY A 16 -18.00 34.29 16.55
N THR A 17 -17.56 35.45 16.08
CA THR A 17 -17.40 35.87 14.69
C THR A 17 -16.73 34.81 13.82
N VAL A 18 -17.31 34.52 12.66
CA VAL A 18 -16.79 33.60 11.64
C VAL A 18 -15.52 34.20 11.04
N ALA A 19 -14.36 33.67 11.41
CA ALA A 19 -13.12 33.87 10.67
C ALA A 19 -13.08 32.85 9.52
N SER A 20 -12.84 33.34 8.30
CA SER A 20 -12.66 32.52 7.10
C SER A 20 -11.52 31.50 7.28
N PRO A 21 -11.66 30.27 6.77
CA PRO A 21 -10.60 29.28 6.84
C PRO A 21 -9.47 29.71 5.90
N GLN A 22 -8.31 30.05 6.48
CA GLN A 22 -7.06 30.15 5.74
C GLN A 22 -6.56 28.74 5.45
N ASP A 23 -6.20 28.51 4.18
CA ASP A 23 -5.48 27.34 3.69
C ASP A 23 -4.26 27.04 4.56
N THR A 24 -4.31 25.95 5.32
CA THR A 24 -3.12 25.31 5.88
C THR A 24 -3.01 23.91 5.30
N THR A 25 -2.55 23.82 4.06
CA THR A 25 -1.99 22.57 3.52
C THR A 25 -0.64 22.31 4.17
N ASP A 26 -0.67 21.74 5.38
CA ASP A 26 0.48 21.03 5.92
C ASP A 26 0.22 19.54 5.68
N VAL A 27 0.49 19.10 4.45
CA VAL A 27 0.47 17.67 4.13
C VAL A 27 1.65 17.08 4.89
N GLN A 28 1.38 16.30 5.95
CA GLN A 28 2.39 15.47 6.59
C GLN A 28 3.10 14.66 5.48
N GLN A 29 4.32 15.08 5.14
CA GLN A 29 5.15 14.33 4.20
C GLN A 29 5.39 12.95 4.81
N ALA A 30 5.10 11.91 4.03
CA ALA A 30 5.36 10.53 4.41
C ALA A 30 6.84 10.40 4.83
N ARG A 31 7.06 10.01 6.08
CA ARG A 31 8.40 9.79 6.65
C ARG A 31 8.60 8.29 6.81
N SER A 32 9.58 7.70 6.14
CA SER A 32 9.85 6.25 6.27
C SER A 32 10.29 5.87 7.69
N ALA A 33 9.91 4.68 8.20
CA ALA A 33 10.45 4.15 9.46
C ALA A 33 11.98 3.95 9.39
N PRO A 34 12.68 3.89 10.55
CA PRO A 34 14.12 3.64 10.54
C PRO A 34 14.43 2.34 9.78
N GLY A 35 15.32 2.42 8.79
CA GLY A 35 15.70 1.30 7.94
C GLY A 35 14.86 1.10 6.68
N CYS A 36 13.68 1.71 6.57
CA CYS A 36 12.96 1.82 5.30
C CYS A 36 13.40 3.09 4.57
N THR A 37 13.53 3.04 3.24
CA THR A 37 13.88 4.22 2.43
C THR A 37 12.89 4.38 1.29
N MET A 38 12.20 5.53 1.25
CA MET A 38 11.35 5.91 0.13
C MET A 38 12.21 6.31 -1.07
N LEU A 39 12.08 5.57 -2.16
CA LEU A 39 12.74 5.83 -3.43
C LEU A 39 11.90 6.75 -4.32
N VAL A 40 10.57 6.59 -4.26
CA VAL A 40 9.61 7.40 -5.01
C VAL A 40 8.51 7.85 -4.06
N ALA A 41 8.31 9.17 -4.01
CA ALA A 41 7.27 9.80 -3.22
C ALA A 41 5.86 9.38 -3.68
N PRO A 42 4.84 9.48 -2.82
CA PRO A 42 3.46 9.21 -3.19
C PRO A 42 3.07 9.92 -4.49
N THR A 43 2.69 9.12 -5.49
CA THR A 43 2.36 9.55 -6.84
C THR A 43 1.02 8.97 -7.23
N PHE A 44 0.09 9.82 -7.67
CA PHE A 44 -1.24 9.39 -8.07
C PHE A 44 -1.29 9.04 -9.56
N SER A 45 -1.71 7.81 -9.87
CA SER A 45 -2.06 7.37 -11.22
C SER A 45 -3.52 7.73 -11.49
N GLU A 46 -3.75 8.58 -12.50
CA GLU A 46 -5.10 8.94 -12.93
C GLU A 46 -5.75 7.79 -13.71
N ALA A 47 -4.96 7.05 -14.49
CA ALA A 47 -5.41 5.90 -15.27
C ALA A 47 -6.02 4.80 -14.38
N PHE A 48 -5.41 4.53 -13.23
CA PHE A 48 -5.85 3.48 -12.32
C PHE A 48 -6.55 4.02 -11.07
N LYS A 49 -6.66 5.34 -10.90
CA LYS A 49 -7.22 5.96 -9.68
C LYS A 49 -6.58 5.40 -8.41
N LEU A 50 -5.25 5.32 -8.44
CA LEU A 50 -4.44 4.63 -7.45
C LEU A 50 -3.18 5.45 -7.17
N GLU A 51 -2.94 5.75 -5.91
CA GLU A 51 -1.67 6.29 -5.45
C GLU A 51 -0.69 5.15 -5.20
N TYR A 52 0.58 5.35 -5.53
CA TYR A 52 1.65 4.43 -5.16
C TYR A 52 2.87 5.20 -4.64
N SER A 53 3.70 4.53 -3.85
CA SER A 53 5.03 4.98 -3.49
C SER A 53 5.98 3.78 -3.54
N ILE A 54 7.28 3.99 -3.75
CA ILE A 54 8.25 2.88 -3.89
C ILE A 54 9.26 2.95 -2.75
N HIS A 55 9.50 1.82 -2.09
CA HIS A 55 10.32 1.76 -0.88
C HIS A 55 11.29 0.59 -0.91
N ARG A 56 12.48 0.81 -0.37
CA ARG A 56 13.32 -0.24 0.18
C ARG A 56 12.85 -0.59 1.59
N LEU A 57 12.81 -1.89 1.88
CA LEU A 57 12.36 -2.41 3.15
C LEU A 57 13.49 -2.40 4.19
N SER A 58 13.12 -2.19 5.45
CA SER A 58 14.01 -2.49 6.58
C SER A 58 14.31 -3.99 6.62
N ARG A 59 15.42 -4.37 7.29
CA ARG A 59 15.78 -5.78 7.47
C ARG A 59 14.65 -6.60 8.11
N LEU A 60 13.95 -6.02 9.09
CA LEU A 60 12.86 -6.70 9.79
C LEU A 60 11.66 -6.94 8.87
N LEU A 61 11.16 -5.88 8.22
CA LEU A 61 10.02 -6.01 7.31
C LEU A 61 10.34 -6.92 6.12
N ARG A 62 11.58 -6.87 5.61
CA ARG A 62 12.05 -7.78 4.56
C ARG A 62 11.96 -9.25 4.97
N VAL A 63 12.29 -9.58 6.22
CA VAL A 63 12.18 -10.96 6.73
C VAL A 63 10.72 -11.41 6.77
N ASP A 64 9.81 -10.55 7.22
CA ASP A 64 8.38 -10.88 7.27
C ASP A 64 7.83 -11.13 5.87
N VAL A 65 8.15 -10.24 4.92
CA VAL A 65 7.78 -10.40 3.50
C VAL A 65 8.41 -11.67 2.92
N GLU A 66 9.69 -11.96 3.22
CA GLU A 66 10.33 -13.20 2.77
C GLU A 66 9.56 -14.43 3.25
N LEU A 67 9.09 -14.47 4.49
CA LEU A 67 8.34 -15.60 5.02
C LEU A 67 6.99 -15.80 4.33
N VAL A 68 6.31 -14.70 3.98
CA VAL A 68 5.01 -14.74 3.28
C VAL A 68 5.16 -15.31 1.87
N PHE A 69 6.21 -14.90 1.14
CA PHE A 69 6.43 -15.24 -0.27
C PHE A 69 7.59 -16.23 -0.49
N ARG A 70 8.00 -16.96 0.55
CA ARG A 70 9.27 -17.72 0.56
C ARG A 70 9.47 -18.63 -0.66
N PRO A 71 8.52 -19.50 -1.05
CA PRO A 71 8.74 -20.43 -2.16
C PRO A 71 9.09 -19.70 -3.46
N ASP A 72 8.37 -18.62 -3.76
CA ASP A 72 8.53 -17.89 -5.00
C ASP A 72 9.76 -16.97 -4.98
N LEU A 73 10.09 -16.39 -3.82
CA LEU A 73 11.31 -15.61 -3.64
C LEU A 73 12.57 -16.47 -3.67
N ASP A 74 12.52 -17.70 -3.16
CA ASP A 74 13.62 -18.66 -3.26
C ASP A 74 13.87 -19.04 -4.73
N ALA A 75 12.80 -19.34 -5.47
CA ALA A 75 12.88 -19.61 -6.91
C ALA A 75 13.42 -18.39 -7.68
N ALA A 76 12.93 -17.20 -7.38
CA ALA A 76 13.37 -15.97 -8.03
C ALA A 76 14.84 -15.66 -7.74
N TYR A 77 15.32 -15.85 -6.51
CA TYR A 77 16.73 -15.67 -6.14
C TYR A 77 17.67 -16.62 -6.89
N LEU A 78 17.23 -17.86 -7.14
CA LEU A 78 18.01 -18.84 -7.91
C LEU A 78 18.06 -18.50 -9.40
N GLN A 79 17.00 -17.88 -9.94
CA GLN A 79 16.86 -17.56 -11.36
C GLN A 79 17.40 -16.18 -11.74
N ASP A 80 17.39 -15.21 -10.82
CA ASP A 80 17.85 -13.85 -11.10
C ASP A 80 19.38 -13.84 -11.26
N PRO A 81 19.92 -13.27 -12.37
CA PRO A 81 21.36 -13.24 -12.60
C PRO A 81 22.13 -12.44 -11.54
N ARG A 82 21.45 -11.56 -10.78
CA ARG A 82 22.04 -10.80 -9.67
C ARG A 82 22.03 -11.58 -8.34
N GLY A 83 21.36 -12.73 -8.30
CA GLY A 83 21.19 -13.58 -7.11
C GLY A 83 22.30 -14.64 -6.99
N ALA A 84 21.89 -15.91 -6.90
CA ALA A 84 22.80 -17.01 -6.61
C ALA A 84 23.96 -17.14 -7.61
N ALA A 85 23.70 -16.91 -8.91
CA ALA A 85 24.70 -16.97 -9.96
C ALA A 85 25.80 -15.90 -9.82
N ALA A 86 25.52 -14.77 -9.15
CA ALA A 86 26.48 -13.73 -8.85
C ALA A 86 27.28 -13.97 -7.55
N GLY A 87 27.05 -15.11 -6.86
CA GLY A 87 27.69 -15.40 -5.58
C GLY A 87 27.20 -14.54 -4.41
N VAL A 88 26.08 -13.83 -4.58
CA VAL A 88 25.47 -12.97 -3.55
C VAL A 88 24.58 -13.83 -2.65
N SER A 89 24.64 -13.64 -1.33
CA SER A 89 23.73 -14.35 -0.43
C SER A 89 22.28 -13.91 -0.64
N LYS A 90 21.31 -14.81 -0.41
CA LYS A 90 19.88 -14.49 -0.53
C LYS A 90 19.47 -13.28 0.32
N GLU A 91 20.01 -13.18 1.53
CA GLU A 91 19.74 -12.04 2.42
C GLU A 91 20.21 -10.73 1.79
N ALA A 92 21.46 -10.67 1.30
CA ALA A 92 21.99 -9.46 0.66
C ALA A 92 21.23 -9.11 -0.63
N PHE A 93 20.89 -10.13 -1.42
CA PHE A 93 20.10 -9.97 -2.65
C PHE A 93 18.72 -9.37 -2.35
N LEU A 94 17.96 -9.94 -1.42
CA LEU A 94 16.64 -9.43 -1.06
C LEU A 94 16.72 -8.06 -0.38
N GLN A 95 17.77 -7.78 0.40
CA GLN A 95 17.94 -6.49 1.04
C GLN A 95 18.18 -5.36 0.04
N GLU A 96 18.85 -5.64 -1.08
CA GLU A 96 19.13 -4.66 -2.12
C GLU A 96 18.00 -4.52 -3.15
N HIS A 97 17.36 -5.64 -3.51
CA HIS A 97 16.49 -5.70 -4.68
C HIS A 97 15.00 -5.85 -4.37
N LEU A 98 14.60 -6.32 -3.19
CA LEU A 98 13.18 -6.39 -2.85
C LEU A 98 12.65 -4.99 -2.58
N LEU A 99 11.62 -4.62 -3.33
CA LEU A 99 10.90 -3.36 -3.18
C LEU A 99 9.49 -3.63 -2.66
N ALA A 100 9.02 -2.71 -1.81
CA ALA A 100 7.63 -2.60 -1.42
C ALA A 100 6.99 -1.39 -2.09
N VAL A 101 5.78 -1.58 -2.57
CA VAL A 101 4.98 -0.58 -3.28
C VAL A 101 3.61 -0.51 -2.61
N PRO A 102 3.50 0.20 -1.48
CA PRO A 102 2.21 0.55 -0.91
C PRO A 102 1.38 1.28 -1.94
N THR A 103 0.17 0.79 -2.17
CA THR A 103 -0.81 1.45 -3.01
C THR A 103 -2.00 1.90 -2.19
N TRP A 104 -2.67 2.98 -2.62
CA TRP A 104 -3.86 3.51 -1.99
C TRP A 104 -4.88 3.90 -3.03
N GLN A 105 -6.13 3.49 -2.85
CA GLN A 105 -7.24 3.93 -3.70
C GLN A 105 -8.21 4.76 -2.86
N PRO A 106 -8.57 5.99 -3.28
CA PRO A 106 -9.62 6.75 -2.63
C PRO A 106 -10.96 6.01 -2.72
N SER A 107 -11.74 6.11 -1.66
CA SER A 107 -13.07 5.51 -1.52
C SER A 107 -14.10 6.61 -1.31
N GLU A 108 -15.31 6.40 -1.81
CA GLU A 108 -16.45 7.27 -1.56
C GLU A 108 -17.04 7.03 -0.16
N ARG A 109 -16.91 5.81 0.38
CA ARG A 109 -17.38 5.45 1.73
C ARG A 109 -16.25 5.41 2.76
N ASP A 110 -16.63 5.50 4.04
CA ASP A 110 -15.76 5.16 5.16
C ASP A 110 -15.59 3.65 5.21
N LEU A 111 -14.38 3.17 4.88
CA LEU A 111 -14.12 1.74 4.79
C LEU A 111 -14.03 1.08 6.17
N SER A 112 -13.98 1.83 7.28
CA SER A 112 -14.04 1.25 8.63
C SER A 112 -15.42 0.72 8.99
N GLU A 113 -16.46 1.09 8.23
CA GLU A 113 -17.82 0.63 8.44
C GLU A 113 -18.03 -0.81 7.97
N ILE A 114 -18.89 -1.54 8.68
CA ILE A 114 -19.30 -2.90 8.32
C ILE A 114 -20.71 -2.81 7.72
N SER A 115 -20.79 -2.72 6.40
CA SER A 115 -22.06 -2.66 5.66
C SER A 115 -21.97 -3.37 4.32
N PHE A 116 -23.13 -3.68 3.73
CA PHE A 116 -23.19 -4.28 2.39
C PHE A 116 -22.56 -3.35 1.34
N ASP A 117 -22.95 -2.08 1.31
CA ASP A 117 -22.44 -1.09 0.36
C ASP A 117 -20.91 -0.94 0.43
N VAL A 118 -20.34 -0.91 1.65
CA VAL A 118 -18.88 -0.80 1.83
C VAL A 118 -18.18 -2.05 1.34
N ASN A 119 -18.78 -3.24 1.52
CA ASN A 119 -18.22 -4.48 0.99
C ASN A 119 -18.29 -4.53 -0.54
N GLU A 120 -19.34 -4.02 -1.17
CA GLU A 120 -19.41 -3.90 -2.63
C GLU A 120 -18.37 -2.92 -3.17
N GLU A 121 -18.17 -1.78 -2.51
CA GLU A 121 -17.10 -0.85 -2.87
C GLU A 121 -15.71 -1.49 -2.72
N ARG A 122 -15.44 -2.21 -1.63
CA ARG A 122 -14.19 -2.96 -1.43
C ARG A 122 -13.93 -3.97 -2.57
N LYS A 123 -14.96 -4.66 -3.05
CA LYS A 123 -14.82 -5.57 -4.20
C LYS A 123 -14.43 -4.81 -5.47
N GLY A 124 -15.02 -3.63 -5.71
CA GLY A 124 -14.66 -2.76 -6.83
C GLY A 124 -13.22 -2.27 -6.76
N LEU A 125 -12.77 -1.83 -5.57
CA LEU A 125 -11.40 -1.38 -5.32
C LEU A 125 -10.38 -2.52 -5.48
N LEU A 126 -10.71 -3.72 -4.99
CA LEU A 126 -9.88 -4.90 -5.20
C LEU A 126 -9.80 -5.29 -6.68
N ALA A 127 -10.91 -5.25 -7.42
CA ALA A 127 -10.93 -5.54 -8.84
C ALA A 127 -10.09 -4.52 -9.65
N ASN A 128 -10.12 -3.26 -9.26
CA ASN A 128 -9.29 -2.22 -9.86
C ASN A 128 -7.79 -2.45 -9.58
N PHE A 129 -7.44 -2.80 -8.33
CA PHE A 129 -6.06 -3.18 -7.99
C PHE A 129 -5.59 -4.41 -8.77
N ASP A 130 -6.41 -5.46 -8.86
CA ASP A 130 -6.09 -6.66 -9.64
C ASP A 130 -5.85 -6.32 -11.12
N ARG A 131 -6.62 -5.38 -11.69
CA ARG A 131 -6.39 -4.87 -13.06
C ARG A 131 -5.05 -4.17 -13.18
N TRP A 132 -4.70 -3.29 -12.24
CA TRP A 132 -3.40 -2.62 -12.20
C TRP A 132 -2.25 -3.63 -12.08
N ALA A 133 -2.32 -4.55 -11.12
CA ALA A 133 -1.28 -5.56 -10.90
C ALA A 133 -1.11 -6.47 -12.13
N LYS A 134 -2.21 -6.91 -12.76
CA LYS A 134 -2.15 -7.71 -14.00
C LYS A 134 -1.57 -6.95 -15.18
N ALA A 135 -1.68 -5.62 -15.22
CA ALA A 135 -1.04 -4.81 -16.24
C ALA A 135 0.47 -4.61 -15.98
N VAL A 136 0.86 -4.42 -14.72
CA VAL A 136 2.25 -4.17 -14.31
C VAL A 136 3.11 -5.42 -14.38
N ARG A 137 2.69 -6.52 -13.73
CA ARG A 137 3.54 -7.71 -13.50
C ARG A 137 4.19 -8.28 -14.76
N PRO A 138 3.46 -8.50 -15.89
CA PRO A 138 4.07 -9.08 -17.08
C PRO A 138 5.14 -8.20 -17.74
N ARG A 139 5.14 -6.89 -17.46
CA ARG A 139 6.09 -5.93 -18.04
C ARG A 139 7.38 -5.80 -17.22
N LEU A 140 7.40 -6.26 -15.97
CA LEU A 140 8.56 -6.14 -15.09
C LEU A 140 9.65 -7.17 -15.39
N ASN A 141 9.30 -8.35 -15.93
CA ASN A 141 10.22 -9.47 -16.18
C ASN A 141 11.05 -9.92 -14.96
N ASN A 142 10.68 -9.51 -13.76
CA ASN A 142 11.20 -9.97 -12.48
C ASN A 142 10.03 -10.48 -11.63
N TRP A 143 10.35 -11.24 -10.58
CA TRP A 143 9.33 -11.66 -9.62
C TRP A 143 8.55 -10.45 -9.09
N SER A 144 7.24 -10.63 -9.02
CA SER A 144 6.33 -9.65 -8.46
C SER A 144 5.03 -10.29 -7.99
N ASP A 145 4.54 -9.84 -6.85
CA ASP A 145 3.31 -10.29 -6.21
C ASP A 145 2.76 -9.18 -5.30
N CYS A 146 1.67 -9.42 -4.58
CA CYS A 146 1.09 -8.51 -3.61
C CYS A 146 0.46 -9.28 -2.46
N SER A 147 0.28 -8.60 -1.33
CA SER A 147 -0.52 -9.13 -0.23
C SER A 147 -1.98 -9.29 -0.69
N CYS A 148 -2.56 -10.46 -0.43
CA CYS A 148 -3.99 -10.65 -0.60
C CYS A 148 -4.73 -9.86 0.49
N PRO A 149 -5.57 -8.85 0.19
CA PRO A 149 -6.21 -8.05 1.24
C PRO A 149 -7.23 -8.82 2.08
N MET A 150 -7.61 -10.03 1.65
CA MET A 150 -8.55 -10.90 2.34
C MET A 150 -7.86 -11.92 3.25
N GLU A 151 -6.68 -12.40 2.87
CA GLU A 151 -6.00 -13.54 3.50
C GLU A 151 -4.58 -13.20 4.03
N GLY A 152 -4.01 -12.08 3.55
CA GLY A 152 -2.65 -11.62 3.82
C GLY A 152 -1.53 -12.49 3.24
N ASN A 153 -1.85 -13.57 2.53
CA ASN A 153 -0.89 -14.42 1.82
C ASN A 153 -0.56 -13.87 0.42
N ALA A 154 0.20 -14.65 -0.35
CA ALA A 154 0.49 -14.36 -1.75
C ALA A 154 -0.78 -14.35 -2.61
N ARG A 155 -1.00 -13.27 -3.36
CA ARG A 155 -2.19 -13.14 -4.22
C ARG A 155 -2.07 -13.96 -5.50
N PHE A 156 -0.88 -14.06 -6.07
CA PHE A 156 -0.64 -14.74 -7.35
C PHE A 156 0.25 -15.98 -7.25
N GLY A 157 1.18 -15.99 -6.30
CA GLY A 157 2.13 -17.06 -6.07
C GLY A 157 1.64 -18.15 -5.14
N THR A 158 2.59 -18.82 -4.52
CA THR A 158 2.37 -19.95 -3.63
C THR A 158 1.95 -19.46 -2.25
N SER A 159 0.74 -19.83 -1.80
CA SER A 159 0.32 -19.51 -0.44
C SER A 159 1.19 -20.20 0.60
N THR A 160 1.54 -19.48 1.65
CA THR A 160 2.20 -20.00 2.86
C THR A 160 1.25 -19.92 4.05
N SER A 161 1.67 -20.42 5.21
CA SER A 161 0.93 -20.23 6.48
C SER A 161 1.20 -18.87 7.14
N THR A 162 2.09 -18.06 6.56
CA THR A 162 2.47 -16.75 7.10
C THR A 162 1.63 -15.66 6.44
N ILE A 163 1.16 -14.72 7.26
CA ILE A 163 0.28 -13.63 6.83
C ILE A 163 1.08 -12.33 6.86
N TYR A 164 1.04 -11.57 5.76
CA TYR A 164 1.49 -10.19 5.73
C TYR A 164 0.47 -9.30 6.45
N ASN A 165 0.87 -8.70 7.55
CA ASN A 165 0.04 -7.73 8.25
C ASN A 165 0.15 -6.36 7.56
N GLU A 166 -0.84 -6.03 6.72
CA GLU A 166 -0.89 -4.77 5.97
C GLU A 166 -0.78 -3.53 6.86
N LEU A 167 -1.40 -3.55 8.06
CA LEU A 167 -1.35 -2.46 9.03
C LEU A 167 0.09 -2.23 9.53
N GLU A 168 0.79 -3.30 9.93
CA GLU A 168 2.19 -3.21 10.38
C GLU A 168 3.13 -2.83 9.23
N GLY A 169 2.89 -3.37 8.04
CA GLY A 169 3.65 -3.05 6.84
C GLY A 169 3.59 -1.56 6.49
N LEU A 170 2.39 -1.02 6.39
CA LEU A 170 2.16 0.39 6.04
C LEU A 170 2.68 1.35 7.13
N THR A 171 2.50 1.02 8.41
CA THR A 171 3.04 1.86 9.51
C THR A 171 4.57 1.89 9.50
N GLN A 172 5.23 0.78 9.13
CA GLN A 172 6.68 0.75 8.93
C GLN A 172 7.13 1.48 7.65
N LEU A 173 6.38 1.37 6.55
CA LEU A 173 6.80 1.99 5.29
C LEU A 173 6.56 3.50 5.27
N LEU A 174 5.42 3.96 5.79
CA LEU A 174 4.91 5.32 5.61
C LEU A 174 4.78 6.14 6.91
N ARG A 175 4.75 5.48 8.08
CA ARG A 175 4.45 6.07 9.39
C ARG A 175 3.14 6.86 9.43
N TYR A 176 2.16 6.44 8.64
CA TYR A 176 0.82 6.98 8.74
C TYR A 176 0.19 6.57 10.06
N ASP A 177 -0.71 7.42 10.56
CA ASP A 177 -1.46 7.14 11.78
C ASP A 177 -2.31 5.89 11.61
N SER A 178 -2.60 5.22 12.72
CA SER A 178 -3.52 4.08 12.73
C SER A 178 -4.46 4.17 13.92
N ILE A 179 -5.65 3.59 13.73
CA ILE A 179 -6.67 3.51 14.78
C ILE A 179 -7.17 2.08 14.91
N PRO A 180 -7.56 1.65 16.13
CA PRO A 180 -8.22 0.38 16.32
C PRO A 180 -9.64 0.41 15.74
N VAL A 181 -10.04 -0.65 15.02
CA VAL A 181 -11.38 -0.85 14.46
C VAL A 181 -11.80 -2.32 14.67
N GLY A 182 -12.53 -2.59 15.76
CA GLY A 182 -12.88 -3.96 16.14
C GLY A 182 -11.64 -4.72 16.65
N CYS A 183 -11.40 -5.92 16.11
CA CYS A 183 -10.20 -6.72 16.43
C CYS A 183 -8.98 -6.41 15.53
N CYS A 184 -9.18 -5.65 14.45
CA CYS A 184 -8.12 -5.22 13.53
C CYS A 184 -7.88 -3.71 13.66
N GLY A 185 -6.70 -3.21 13.32
CA GLY A 185 -6.49 -1.77 13.15
C GLY A 185 -6.62 -1.38 11.69
N ILE A 186 -6.82 -0.08 11.42
CA ILE A 186 -6.70 0.50 10.07
C ILE A 186 -5.65 1.59 10.08
N VAL A 187 -4.96 1.76 8.95
CA VAL A 187 -4.09 2.91 8.69
C VAL A 187 -4.91 4.04 8.09
N LEU A 188 -4.65 5.26 8.54
CA LEU A 188 -5.30 6.47 8.07
C LEU A 188 -4.44 7.14 7.01
N HIS A 189 -4.93 7.20 5.78
CA HIS A 189 -4.25 7.97 4.74
C HIS A 189 -4.27 9.47 5.11
N PRO A 190 -3.18 10.24 4.98
CA PRO A 190 -3.17 11.65 5.38
C PRO A 190 -4.26 12.48 4.66
N LYS A 191 -4.50 12.20 3.38
CA LYS A 191 -5.49 12.90 2.55
C LYS A 191 -6.91 12.31 2.64
N TRP A 192 -7.03 10.98 2.71
CA TRP A 192 -8.32 10.28 2.56
C TRP A 192 -8.80 9.62 3.85
N GLN A 193 -7.98 9.65 4.90
CA GLN A 193 -8.26 9.11 6.22
C GLN A 193 -8.74 7.66 6.12
N ARG A 194 -9.96 7.37 6.59
CA ARG A 194 -10.59 6.04 6.57
C ARG A 194 -11.18 5.65 5.21
N ARG A 195 -11.16 6.58 4.25
CA ARG A 195 -11.71 6.42 2.90
C ARG A 195 -10.60 6.08 1.91
N ALA A 196 -9.73 5.16 2.30
CA ALA A 196 -8.57 4.78 1.52
C ALA A 196 -8.38 3.27 1.64
N TYR A 197 -8.28 2.60 0.50
CA TYR A 197 -8.09 1.16 0.42
C TYR A 197 -6.64 0.84 0.08
N PRO A 198 -5.85 0.33 1.03
CA PRO A 198 -4.47 -0.01 0.77
C PRO A 198 -4.29 -1.45 0.30
N VAL A 199 -3.29 -1.66 -0.55
CA VAL A 199 -2.70 -2.97 -0.86
C VAL A 199 -1.22 -2.78 -1.13
N THR A 200 -0.35 -3.62 -0.57
CA THR A 200 1.09 -3.56 -0.83
C THR A 200 1.50 -4.55 -1.90
N PHE A 201 2.10 -4.02 -2.97
CA PHE A 201 2.73 -4.79 -4.03
C PHE A 201 4.23 -4.94 -3.78
N PHE A 202 4.82 -6.06 -4.18
CA PHE A 202 6.23 -6.37 -4.00
C PHE A 202 6.86 -6.80 -5.31
N THR A 203 8.13 -6.45 -5.52
CA THR A 203 8.87 -6.87 -6.70
C THR A 203 10.37 -6.89 -6.49
N LEU A 204 11.07 -7.69 -7.29
CA LEU A 204 12.53 -7.66 -7.46
C LEU A 204 12.99 -6.82 -8.65
N ALA A 205 12.06 -6.18 -9.36
CA ALA A 205 12.39 -5.31 -10.49
C ALA A 205 13.22 -4.11 -10.02
N PRO A 206 14.23 -3.68 -10.81
CA PRO A 206 14.91 -2.42 -10.55
C PRO A 206 13.92 -1.23 -10.44
N PRO A 207 14.15 -0.26 -9.54
CA PRO A 207 13.22 0.86 -9.34
C PRO A 207 12.95 1.67 -10.61
N ASP A 208 13.97 1.89 -11.44
CA ASP A 208 13.89 2.60 -12.72
C ASP A 208 13.05 1.84 -13.75
N VAL A 209 13.17 0.51 -13.79
CA VAL A 209 12.32 -0.34 -14.63
C VAL A 209 10.86 -0.26 -14.17
N LEU A 210 10.60 -0.37 -12.86
CA LEU A 210 9.25 -0.24 -12.31
C LEU A 210 8.63 1.12 -12.62
N VAL A 211 9.36 2.22 -12.40
CA VAL A 211 8.90 3.57 -12.74
C VAL A 211 8.59 3.72 -14.22
N SER A 212 9.46 3.19 -15.08
CA SER A 212 9.26 3.23 -16.55
C SER A 212 8.01 2.46 -16.98
N VAL A 213 7.77 1.28 -16.40
CA VAL A 213 6.56 0.49 -16.66
C VAL A 213 5.30 1.22 -16.21
N LEU A 214 5.31 1.82 -15.03
CA LEU A 214 4.16 2.59 -14.51
C LEU A 214 3.85 3.81 -15.38
N ALA A 215 4.88 4.55 -15.80
CA ALA A 215 4.72 5.70 -16.69
C ALA A 215 4.17 5.31 -18.08
N ALA A 216 4.65 4.19 -18.65
CA ALA A 216 4.15 3.68 -19.92
C ALA A 216 2.66 3.29 -19.83
N LEU A 217 2.26 2.60 -18.75
CA LEU A 217 0.88 2.22 -18.50
C LEU A 217 -0.05 3.44 -18.33
N GLU A 218 0.42 4.49 -17.67
CA GLU A 218 -0.31 5.75 -17.53
C GLU A 218 -0.58 6.38 -18.91
N ALA A 219 0.45 6.46 -19.76
CA ALA A 219 0.36 7.03 -21.10
C ALA A 219 -0.54 6.20 -22.05
N GLU A 220 -0.46 4.86 -21.99
CA GLU A 220 -1.31 3.95 -22.75
C GLU A 220 -2.80 4.19 -22.44
N ASN A 221 -3.16 4.27 -21.16
CA ASN A 221 -4.55 4.48 -20.72
C ASN A 221 -5.06 5.90 -21.01
N ALA A 222 -4.21 6.91 -20.90
CA ALA A 222 -4.55 8.28 -21.31
C ALA A 222 -4.87 8.36 -22.81
N THR A 223 -4.24 7.52 -23.63
CA THR A 223 -4.50 7.46 -25.08
C THR A 223 -5.81 6.75 -25.40
N VAL A 224 -6.12 5.65 -24.71
CA VAL A 224 -7.39 4.93 -24.86
C VAL A 224 -8.58 5.82 -24.48
N SER A 225 -8.45 6.56 -23.37
CA SER A 225 -9.52 7.45 -22.87
C SER A 225 -9.81 8.64 -23.80
N LYS A 226 -8.86 9.03 -24.67
CA LYS A 226 -9.07 10.09 -25.68
C LYS A 226 -9.71 9.60 -26.98
N ARG A 227 -9.80 8.29 -27.19
CA ARG A 227 -10.33 7.67 -28.42
C ARG A 227 -11.78 7.19 -28.29
N LEU A 228 -12.33 7.20 -27.07
CA LEU A 228 -13.73 6.92 -26.75
C LEU A 228 -14.49 8.23 -26.57
#